data_AF-A0A950FLV2-F1
#
_entry.id   AF-A0A950FLV2-F1
#
_cell.length_a   1.000
_cell.length_b   1.000
_cell.length_c   1.000
_cell.angle_alpha   90.00
_cell.angle_beta   90.00
_cell.angle_gamma   90.00
#
_symmetry.space_group_name_H-M   'P 1'
#
loop_
_entity.id
_entity.type
_entity.pdbx_description
1 polymer ?
#
loop_
_entity_poly.entity_id
_entity_poly.type
_entity_poly.pdbx_seq_one_letter_code
_entity_poly.pdbx_strand_id
1 'polypeptide(L)' 'MASVSQLGYLGLNVSDLAKWEWFAAELLGLEVVDRTSQGFYMRMDEYHHRFIVQQGSEDDVAFIGWEV' A
#
# COMPACT_ATOMS: atom_id res chain seq x y z
N MET A 1 -9.34 -25.48 10.71
CA MET A 1 -9.04 -24.20 11.37
C MET A 1 -8.39 -23.31 10.32
N ALA A 2 -8.77 -22.04 10.23
CA ALA A 2 -8.06 -21.08 9.35
C ALA A 2 -6.67 -20.81 9.93
N SER A 3 -5.67 -20.69 9.07
CA SER A 3 -4.26 -20.54 9.46
C SER A 3 -3.59 -19.55 8.54
N VAL A 4 -2.78 -18.64 9.11
CA VAL A 4 -2.07 -17.62 8.34
C VAL A 4 -1.23 -18.27 7.25
N SER A 5 -1.50 -17.93 5.98
CA SER A 5 -0.79 -18.47 4.82
C SER A 5 0.37 -17.55 4.41
N GLN A 6 0.13 -16.24 4.38
CA GLN A 6 1.09 -15.25 3.90
C GLN A 6 0.72 -13.82 4.34
N LEU A 7 1.64 -12.89 4.07
CA LEU A 7 1.34 -11.46 4.13
C LEU A 7 0.33 -11.10 3.02
N GLY A 8 -0.79 -10.48 3.42
CA GLY A 8 -1.83 -10.03 2.50
C GLY A 8 -1.51 -8.65 1.92
N TYR A 9 -1.44 -7.64 2.79
CA TYR A 9 -1.21 -6.24 2.41
C TYR A 9 -0.60 -5.41 3.54
N LEU A 10 -0.05 -4.25 3.19
CA LEU A 10 0.49 -3.24 4.12
C LEU A 10 -0.24 -1.91 3.97
N GLY A 11 -0.58 -1.30 5.11
CA GLY A 11 -0.99 0.10 5.21
C GLY A 11 0.17 0.96 5.64
N LEU A 12 0.43 2.05 4.92
CA LEU A 12 1.53 2.98 5.15
C LEU A 12 0.98 4.40 5.38
N ASN A 13 1.42 5.03 6.46
CA ASN A 13 1.31 6.47 6.62
C ASN A 13 2.52 7.13 5.97
N VAL A 14 2.26 8.20 5.22
CA VAL A 14 3.30 8.86 4.44
C VAL A 14 3.16 10.37 4.53
N SER A 15 4.27 11.05 4.78
CA SER A 15 4.36 12.49 4.94
C SER A 15 4.27 13.24 3.60
N ASP A 16 4.66 12.59 2.49
CA ASP A 16 4.63 13.16 1.15
C ASP A 16 4.08 12.13 0.14
N LEU A 17 2.78 12.23 -0.16
CA LEU A 17 2.11 11.34 -1.10
C LEU A 17 2.73 11.38 -2.51
N ALA A 18 3.12 12.56 -3.00
CA ALA A 18 3.60 12.71 -4.36
C ALA A 18 4.98 12.05 -4.56
N LYS A 19 5.88 12.20 -3.58
CA LYS A 19 7.18 11.52 -3.63
C LYS A 19 7.05 10.00 -3.54
N TRP A 20 6.13 9.51 -2.71
CA TRP A 20 5.92 8.07 -2.60
C TRP A 20 5.23 7.52 -3.85
N GLU A 21 4.25 8.21 -4.41
CA GLU A 21 3.67 7.76 -5.67
C GLU A 21 4.73 7.65 -6.78
N TRP A 22 5.60 8.65 -6.91
CA TRP A 22 6.71 8.60 -7.86
C TRP A 22 7.65 7.42 -7.59
N PHE A 23 8.07 7.23 -6.33
CA PHE A 23 8.96 6.13 -5.98
C PHE A 23 8.32 4.75 -6.24
N ALA A 24 7.06 4.55 -5.83
CA ALA A 24 6.36 3.29 -6.00
C ALA A 24 6.04 3.00 -7.47
N ALA A 25 5.39 3.94 -8.15
CA ALA A 25 4.83 3.71 -9.46
C ALA A 25 5.87 3.86 -10.56
N GLU A 26 6.67 4.93 -10.52
CA GLU A 26 7.61 5.25 -11.60
C GLU A 26 8.95 4.52 -11.43
N LEU A 27 9.44 4.37 -10.19
CA LEU A 27 10.74 3.70 -9.96
C LEU A 27 10.60 2.19 -9.75
N LEU A 28 9.67 1.73 -8.89
CA LEU A 28 9.49 0.30 -8.62
C LEU A 28 8.54 -0.40 -9.59
N GLY A 29 7.74 0.35 -10.36
CA GLY A 29 6.80 -0.21 -11.33
C GLY A 29 5.53 -0.79 -10.70
N LEU A 30 5.16 -0.36 -9.49
CA LEU A 30 3.88 -0.72 -8.87
C LEU A 30 2.73 -0.03 -9.61
N GLU A 31 1.60 -0.72 -9.76
CA GLU A 31 0.43 -0.14 -10.41
C GLU A 31 -0.46 0.55 -9.37
N VAL A 32 -0.77 1.82 -9.57
CA VAL A 32 -1.81 2.53 -8.82
C VAL A 32 -3.18 2.10 -9.33
N VAL A 33 -3.93 1.36 -8.52
CA VAL A 33 -5.21 0.76 -8.91
C VAL A 33 -6.42 1.61 -8.55
N ASP A 34 -6.30 2.43 -7.51
CA ASP A 34 -7.38 3.27 -7.02
C ASP A 34 -6.85 4.47 -6.23
N ARG A 35 -7.59 5.57 -6.24
CA ARG A 35 -7.25 6.83 -5.58
C ARG A 35 -8.41 7.31 -4.74
N THR A 36 -8.07 7.78 -3.54
CA THR A 36 -9.02 8.34 -2.58
C THR A 36 -8.66 9.77 -2.25
N SER A 37 -9.53 10.45 -1.49
CA SER A 37 -9.23 11.77 -0.94
C SER A 37 -8.08 11.76 0.08
N GLN A 38 -7.62 10.61 0.53
CA GLN A 38 -6.60 10.46 1.59
C GLN A 38 -5.32 9.77 1.10
N GLY A 39 -5.25 9.33 -0.16
CA GLY A 39 -4.10 8.60 -0.69
C GLY A 39 -4.50 7.64 -1.80
N PHE A 40 -3.84 6.50 -1.91
CA PHE A 40 -4.00 5.59 -3.05
C PHE A 40 -3.68 4.13 -2.70
N TYR A 41 -4.17 3.23 -3.53
CA TYR A 41 -3.96 1.78 -3.44
C TYR A 41 -3.06 1.33 -4.58
N MET A 42 -2.15 0.39 -4.29
CA MET A 42 -1.22 -0.14 -5.28
C MET A 42 -1.13 -1.66 -5.25
N ARG A 43 -0.89 -2.25 -6.41
CA ARG A 43 -0.65 -3.69 -6.57
C ARG A 43 0.68 -3.96 -7.27
N MET A 44 1.15 -5.20 -7.09
CA MET A 44 2.32 -5.75 -7.77
C MET A 44 2.03 -7.10 -8.45
N ASP A 45 0.81 -7.61 -8.27
CA ASP A 45 0.34 -8.93 -8.69
C ASP A 45 -1.17 -8.88 -8.99
N GLU A 46 -1.82 -10.03 -9.17
CA GLU A 46 -3.23 -10.11 -9.60
C GLU A 46 -4.24 -9.73 -8.52
N TYR A 47 -3.81 -9.49 -7.27
CA TYR A 47 -4.69 -9.01 -6.22
C TYR A 47 -5.10 -7.56 -6.48
N HIS A 48 -6.20 -7.13 -5.85
CA HIS A 48 -6.64 -5.73 -5.97
C HIS A 48 -5.54 -4.78 -5.49
N HIS A 49 -4.92 -5.03 -4.35
CA HIS A 49 -3.82 -4.22 -3.82
C HIS A 49 -2.96 -5.03 -2.85
N ARG A 50 -1.68 -4.63 -2.75
CA ARG A 50 -0.74 -5.08 -1.71
C ARG A 50 -0.32 -3.93 -0.80
N PHE A 51 -0.46 -2.68 -1.25
CA PHE A 51 -0.09 -1.49 -0.51
C PHE A 51 -1.24 -0.49 -0.48
N ILE A 52 -1.48 0.08 0.69
CA ILE A 52 -2.46 1.13 0.94
C ILE A 52 -1.67 2.30 1.49
N VAL A 53 -1.60 3.39 0.74
CA VAL A 53 -0.81 4.56 1.08
C VAL A 53 -1.75 5.69 1.49
N GLN A 54 -1.56 6.24 2.67
CA GLN A 54 -2.39 7.29 3.25
C GLN A 54 -1.53 8.47 3.70
N GLN A 55 -2.02 9.69 3.50
CA GLN A 55 -1.37 10.89 4.01
C GLN A 55 -1.36 10.87 5.53
N GLY A 56 -0.18 11.00 6.12
CA GLY A 56 0.04 11.05 7.56
C GLY A 56 1.10 12.08 7.95
N SER A 57 1.37 12.18 9.24
CA SER A 57 2.42 13.06 9.80
C SER A 57 3.78 12.39 9.91
N GLU A 58 3.83 11.07 9.89
CA GLU A 58 5.05 10.26 10.05
C GLU A 58 5.08 9.17 8.96
N ASP A 59 6.29 8.87 8.47
CA ASP A 59 6.54 7.79 7.51
C ASP A 59 6.70 6.47 8.27
N ASP A 60 5.62 5.67 8.37
CA ASP A 60 5.64 4.39 9.10
C ASP A 60 4.55 3.41 8.63
N VAL A 61 4.66 2.15 9.04
CA VAL A 61 3.63 1.13 8.87
C VAL A 61 2.46 1.43 9.78
N ALA A 62 1.30 1.72 9.18
CA ALA A 62 0.06 1.95 9.91
C ALA A 62 -0.59 0.64 10.34
N PHE A 63 -0.60 -0.37 9.47
CA PHE A 63 -1.18 -1.68 9.75
C PHE A 63 -0.67 -2.76 8.78
N ILE A 64 -0.84 -4.02 9.19
CA ILE A 64 -0.45 -5.22 8.43
C ILE A 64 -1.65 -6.15 8.34
N GLY A 65 -2.03 -6.54 7.12
CA GLY A 65 -3.09 -7.51 6.86
C GLY A 65 -2.52 -8.87 6.50
N TRP A 66 -3.03 -9.94 7.12
CA TRP A 66 -2.63 -11.33 6.87
C TRP A 66 -3.71 -12.08 6.11
N GLU A 67 -3.29 -13.00 5.24
CA GLU A 67 -4.19 -13.95 4.58
C GLU A 67 -4.32 -15.22 5.45
N VAL A 68 -5.54 -15.75 5.60
CA VAL A 68 -5.90 -16.81 6.57
C VAL A 68 -6.74 -17.93 5.97
#